data_AF-A0A379WXQ6-F1
#
_entry.id   AF-A0A379WXQ6-F1
#
_cell.length_a   1.000
_cell.length_b   1.000
_cell.length_c   1.000
_cell.angle_alpha   90.00
_cell.angle_beta   90.00
_cell.angle_gamma   90.00
#
_symmetry.space_group_name_H-M   'P 1'
#
loop_
_entity.id
_entity.type
_entity.pdbx_description
1 polymer ?
#
loop_
_entity_poly.entity_id
_entity_poly.type
_entity_poly.pdbx_seq_one_letter_code
_entity_poly.pdbx_strand_id
1 'polypeptide(L)' 'MMGLAARWRKVHGDIDFVMLAKNPTIDAWWALLSREVG' A
#
# COMPACT_ATOMS: atom_id res chain seq x y z
N MET A 1 2.74 -11.09 3.67
CA MET A 1 3.12 -9.67 3.57
C MET A 1 3.43 -9.24 2.12
N MET A 2 4.22 -10.01 1.35
CA MET A 2 4.48 -9.73 -0.08
C MET A 2 3.23 -9.77 -1.00
N GLY A 3 2.29 -10.70 -0.76
CA GLY A 3 1.10 -10.83 -1.61
C GLY A 3 0.11 -9.65 -1.55
N LEU A 4 0.10 -8.92 -0.42
CA LEU A 4 -0.76 -7.75 -0.25
C LEU A 4 -0.22 -6.55 -1.04
N ALA A 5 1.09 -6.31 -0.94
CA ALA A 5 1.79 -5.30 -1.72
C ALA A 5 1.63 -5.52 -3.23
N ALA A 6 1.79 -6.77 -3.70
CA ALA A 6 1.62 -7.11 -5.11
C ALA A 6 0.18 -6.86 -5.63
N ARG A 7 -0.83 -7.04 -4.78
CA ARG A 7 -2.23 -6.78 -5.14
C ARG A 7 -2.54 -5.29 -5.16
N TRP A 8 -2.03 -4.54 -4.20
CA TRP A 8 -2.21 -3.08 -4.14
C TRP A 8 -1.43 -2.35 -5.24
N ARG A 9 -0.27 -2.85 -5.64
CA ARG A 9 0.52 -2.32 -6.77
C ARG A 9 -0.25 -2.31 -8.11
N LYS A 10 -1.26 -3.18 -8.27
CA LYS A 10 -2.12 -3.18 -9.47
C LYS A 10 -3.06 -1.99 -9.54
N VAL A 11 -3.40 -1.41 -8.39
CA VAL A 11 -4.31 -0.25 -8.27
C VAL A 11 -3.50 1.04 -8.09
N HIS A 12 -2.46 0.98 -7.27
CA HIS A 12 -1.54 2.08 -6.99
C HIS A 12 -0.11 1.64 -7.27
N GLY A 13 0.40 1.99 -8.46
CA GLY A 13 1.72 1.56 -8.92
C GLY A 13 2.90 1.98 -8.02
N ASP A 14 2.68 2.96 -7.15
CA ASP A 14 3.65 3.48 -6.18
C ASP A 14 3.71 2.69 -4.86
N ILE A 15 2.76 1.77 -4.61
CA ILE A 15 2.77 0.97 -3.38
C ILE A 15 3.85 -0.13 -3.48
N ASP A 16 4.82 -0.06 -2.58
CA ASP A 16 5.89 -1.06 -2.41
C ASP A 16 5.84 -1.70 -1.01
N PHE A 17 6.31 -2.94 -0.91
CA PHE A 17 6.44 -3.69 0.33
C PHE A 17 7.27 -2.93 1.38
N VAL A 18 8.34 -2.25 0.95
CA VAL A 18 9.18 -1.43 1.83
C VAL A 18 8.38 -0.31 2.48
N MET A 19 7.42 0.28 1.75
CA MET A 19 6.56 1.34 2.25
C MET A 19 5.57 0.82 3.30
N LEU A 20 5.03 -0.38 3.09
CA LEU A 20 4.15 -1.06 4.05
C LEU A 20 4.89 -1.51 5.31
N ALA A 21 6.14 -1.97 5.17
CA ALA A 21 6.97 -2.47 6.26
C ALA A 21 7.49 -1.34 7.16
N LYS A 22 7.64 -0.12 6.63
CA LYS A 22 8.06 1.06 7.41
C LYS A 22 7.06 1.43 8.50
N ASN A 23 5.76 1.27 8.25
CA ASN A 23 4.73 1.58 9.21
C ASN A 23 3.58 0.55 9.10
N PRO A 24 3.72 -0.64 9.71
CA PRO A 24 2.81 -1.75 9.52
C PRO A 24 1.52 -1.61 10.37
N THR A 25 0.84 -0.48 10.24
CA THR A 25 -0.42 -0.19 10.91
C THR A 25 -1.55 -0.10 9.88
N ILE A 26 -2.76 -0.48 10.29
CA ILE A 26 -3.95 -0.44 9.44
C ILE A 26 -4.23 0.99 8.98
N ASP A 27 -4.09 1.99 9.87
CA ASP A 27 -4.31 3.40 9.53
C ASP A 27 -3.35 3.91 8.44
N ALA A 28 -2.06 3.54 8.52
CA ALA A 28 -1.08 3.95 7.53
C ALA A 28 -1.36 3.31 6.16
N TRP A 29 -1.75 2.03 6.15
CA TRP A 29 -2.14 1.33 4.93
C TRP A 29 -3.43 1.89 4.34
N TRP A 30 -4.41 2.27 5.17
CA TRP A 30 -5.63 2.90 4.71
C TRP A 30 -5.38 4.28 4.10
N ALA A 31 -4.51 5.10 4.70
CA ALA A 31 -4.08 6.37 4.13
C ALA A 31 -3.32 6.23 2.80
N LEU A 32 -2.66 5.08 2.58
CA LEU A 32 -2.01 4.73 1.31
C LEU A 32 -3.03 4.34 0.22
N LEU A 33 -4.10 3.65 0.60
CA LEU A 33 -5.12 3.14 -0.32
C LEU A 33 -6.26 4.13 -0.59
N SER A 34 -6.52 5.04 0.35
CA SER A 34 -7.56 6.06 0.23
C SER A 34 -7.11 7.26 -0.62
N ARG A 35 -5.91 7.21 -1.18
CA ARG A 35 -5.41 8.19 -2.15
C ARG A 35 -6.28 8.09 -3.41
N GLU A 36 -6.68 9.21 -3.96
CA GLU A 36 -7.45 9.23 -5.20
C GLU A 36 -6.59 8.62 -6.33
N VAL A 37 -7.07 7.53 -6.95
CA VAL A 37 -6.48 7.00 -8.18
C VAL A 37 -7.07 7.83 -9.31
N GLY A 38 -6.38 8.90 -9.68
CA GLY A 38 -6.73 9.73 -10.84
C GLY A 38 -6.61 8.96 -12.15
#